data_AF-A0A4C2ACP3-F1
#
_entry.id   AF-A0A4C2ACP3-F1
#
_cell.length_a   1.000
_cell.length_b   1.000
_cell.length_c   1.000
_cell.angle_alpha   90.00
_cell.angle_beta   90.00
_cell.angle_gamma   90.00
#
_symmetry.space_group_name_H-M   'P 1'
#
loop_
_entity.id
_entity.type
_entity.pdbx_description
1 polymer ?
#
loop_
_entity_poly.entity_id
_entity_poly.type
_entity_poly.pdbx_seq_one_letter_code
_entity_poly.pdbx_strand_id
1 'polypeptide(L)'
;MGERHKEAGIDQNTSMHIARPHRGELHVFVDASEKSYAAAVYWRIKLSEHERSFASRKSSRRSLKVISIPRLELQAALLGARWLRRY
;
A
#
# COMPACT_ATOMS: atom_id res chain seq x y z
N MET A 1 -58.56 -16.20 10.52
CA MET A 1 -57.64 -15.54 11.48
C MET A 1 -56.25 -15.63 10.86
N GLY A 2 -55.81 -14.55 10.21
CA GLY A 2 -54.75 -14.59 9.19
C GLY A 2 -53.35 -14.71 9.76
N GLU A 3 -52.65 -15.76 9.34
CA GLU A 3 -51.20 -15.89 9.51
C GLU A 3 -50.52 -14.97 8.49
N ARG A 4 -49.98 -13.85 8.99
CA ARG A 4 -49.12 -12.97 8.20
C ARG A 4 -47.73 -13.58 8.14
N HIS A 5 -47.48 -14.42 7.14
CA HIS A 5 -46.14 -14.73 6.68
C HIS A 5 -45.49 -13.43 6.22
N LYS A 6 -44.61 -12.87 7.04
CA LYS A 6 -43.72 -11.78 6.63
C LYS A 6 -42.69 -12.38 5.69
N GLU A 7 -42.94 -12.34 4.39
CA GLU A 7 -41.88 -12.46 3.41
C GLU A 7 -40.92 -11.29 3.64
N ALA A 8 -39.74 -11.61 4.17
CA ALA A 8 -38.62 -10.70 4.18
C ALA A 8 -38.24 -10.45 2.72
N GLY A 9 -38.79 -9.37 2.15
CA GLY A 9 -38.45 -8.90 0.83
C GLY A 9 -36.93 -8.78 0.76
N ILE A 10 -36.32 -9.64 -0.05
CA ILE A 10 -34.90 -9.57 -0.39
C ILE A 10 -34.77 -8.29 -1.20
N ASP A 11 -34.31 -7.23 -0.54
CA ASP A 11 -33.99 -5.97 -1.16
C ASP A 11 -32.93 -6.21 -2.24
N GLN A 12 -33.33 -6.06 -3.51
CA GLN A 12 -32.44 -6.12 -4.66
C GLN A 12 -31.48 -4.93 -4.74
N ASN A 13 -31.48 -4.02 -3.76
CA ASN A 13 -30.56 -2.90 -3.64
C ASN A 13 -29.33 -3.18 -2.77
N THR A 14 -29.04 -4.44 -2.41
CA THR A 14 -27.63 -4.81 -2.17
C THR A 14 -26.95 -4.90 -3.53
N SER A 15 -26.84 -3.75 -4.20
CA SER A 15 -25.79 -3.49 -5.18
C SER A 15 -24.52 -3.81 -4.43
N MET A 16 -24.04 -5.04 -4.59
CA MET A 16 -22.63 -5.34 -4.49
C MET A 16 -21.99 -4.36 -5.47
N HIS A 17 -21.64 -3.19 -4.96
CA HIS A 17 -20.59 -2.37 -5.51
C HIS A 17 -19.38 -3.28 -5.49
N ILE A 18 -19.24 -4.11 -6.53
CA ILE A 18 -17.97 -4.63 -6.97
C ILE A 18 -17.21 -3.35 -7.23
N ALA A 19 -16.50 -2.89 -6.19
CA ALA A 19 -15.80 -1.63 -6.16
C ALA A 19 -14.99 -1.63 -7.44
N ARG A 20 -15.35 -0.74 -8.37
CA ARG A 20 -14.60 -0.57 -9.62
C ARG A 20 -13.13 -0.60 -9.22
N PRO A 21 -12.26 -1.41 -9.84
CA PRO A 21 -10.89 -1.55 -9.38
C PRO A 21 -10.30 -0.15 -9.27
N HIS A 22 -10.21 0.34 -8.04
CA HIS A 22 -9.76 1.70 -7.81
C HIS A 22 -8.30 1.67 -8.19
N ARG A 23 -7.92 2.41 -9.24
CA ARG A 23 -6.52 2.53 -9.64
C ARG A 23 -5.77 3.16 -8.46
N GLY A 24 -5.14 2.30 -7.67
CA GLY A 24 -4.21 2.69 -6.64
C GLY A 24 -2.84 2.91 -7.26
N GLU A 25 -2.16 3.95 -6.84
CA GLU A 25 -0.76 4.19 -7.18
C GLU A 25 0.09 3.83 -5.98
N LEU A 26 1.09 2.99 -6.20
CA LEU A 26 2.08 2.65 -5.19
C LEU A 26 3.39 3.34 -5.54
N HIS A 27 3.88 4.13 -4.59
CA HIS A 27 5.05 4.96 -4.78
C HIS A 27 6.09 4.62 -3.73
N VAL A 28 7.35 4.57 -4.17
CA VAL A 28 8.48 4.22 -3.33
C VAL A 28 9.52 5.32 -3.41
N PHE A 29 9.91 5.82 -2.25
CA PHE A 29 11.06 6.71 -2.11
C PHE A 29 12.18 5.97 -1.39
N VAL A 30 13.40 6.21 -1.84
CA VAL A 30 14.59 5.63 -1.25
C VAL A 30 15.59 6.72 -0.93
N ASP A 31 16.29 6.56 0.18
CA ASP A 31 17.35 7.45 0.62
C ASP A 31 18.54 6.61 1.10
N ALA A 32 19.74 7.10 0.84
CA ALA A 32 20.98 6.45 1.23
C ALA A 32 22.01 7.50 1.65
N SER A 33 22.63 7.25 2.79
CA SER A 33 23.77 7.98 3.30
C SER A 33 24.89 7.00 3.61
N GLU A 34 26.10 7.49 3.86
CA GLU A 34 27.21 6.66 4.31
C GLU A 34 26.89 5.84 5.57
N LYS A 35 25.89 6.25 6.37
CA LYS A 35 25.57 5.65 7.68
C LYS A 35 24.30 4.79 7.68
N SER A 36 23.45 4.90 6.67
CA SER A 36 22.17 4.18 6.63
C SER A 36 21.54 4.25 5.25
N TYR A 37 20.60 3.34 4.98
CA TYR A 37 19.70 3.46 3.85
C TYR A 37 18.27 3.15 4.27
N ALA A 38 17.30 3.74 3.61
CA ALA A 38 15.89 3.58 3.94
C ALA A 38 15.02 3.57 2.70
N ALA A 39 13.86 2.92 2.82
CA ALA A 39 12.79 2.98 1.84
C ALA A 39 11.48 3.37 2.55
N ALA A 40 10.73 4.28 1.93
CA ALA A 40 9.39 4.67 2.34
C ALA A 40 8.43 4.35 1.19
N VAL A 41 7.31 3.71 1.52
CA VAL A 41 6.29 3.29 0.55
C VAL A 41 4.98 3.95 0.92
N TYR A 42 4.30 4.56 -0.05
CA TYR A 42 2.95 5.08 0.14
C TYR A 42 2.01 4.60 -0.96
N TRP A 43 0.82 4.20 -0.54
CA TRP A 43 -0.26 3.72 -1.40
C TRP A 43 -1.35 4.79 -1.45
N ARG A 44 -1.60 5.33 -2.64
CA ARG A 44 -2.61 6.36 -2.90
C ARG A 44 -3.79 5.74 -3.64
N ILE A 45 -4.98 5.82 -3.07
CA ILE A 45 -6.24 5.41 -3.73
C ILE A 45 -7.06 6.65 -4.01
N LYS A 46 -7.43 6.85 -5.27
CA LYS A 46 -8.48 7.79 -5.63
C LYS A 46 -9.84 7.09 -5.52
N LEU A 47 -10.58 7.39 -4.46
CA LEU A 47 -12.02 7.19 -4.45
C LEU A 47 -12.65 8.38 -5.18
N SER A 48 -13.77 8.17 -5.87
CA SER A 48 -14.44 9.14 -6.76
C SER A 48 -14.65 10.55 -6.18
N GLU A 49 -14.61 10.68 -4.87
CA GLU A 49 -14.83 11.93 -4.14
C GLU A 49 -13.77 12.19 -3.03
N HIS A 50 -12.97 11.17 -2.68
CA HIS A 50 -12.04 11.23 -1.54
C HIS A 50 -10.71 10.54 -1.87
N GLU A 51 -9.60 11.20 -1.60
CA GLU A 51 -8.27 10.57 -1.66
C GLU A 51 -7.93 9.93 -0.31
N ARG A 52 -7.54 8.66 -0.31
CA ARG A 52 -7.05 7.97 0.90
C ARG A 52 -5.65 7.45 0.66
N SER A 53 -4.75 7.76 1.58
CA SER A 53 -3.32 7.44 1.49
C SER A 53 -2.89 6.60 2.68
N PHE A 54 -2.21 5.48 2.45
CA PHE A 54 -1.57 4.67 3.50
C PHE A 54 -0.06 4.72 3.33
N ALA A 55 0.70 4.93 4.40
CA ALA A 55 2.16 5.03 4.35
C ALA A 55 2.81 4.00 5.29
N SER A 56 3.85 3.33 4.79
CA SER A 56 4.67 2.41 5.56
C SER A 56 6.15 2.67 5.26
N ARG A 57 7.01 2.63 6.28
CA ARG A 57 8.44 2.94 6.14
C ARG A 57 9.30 1.88 6.80
N LYS A 58 10.44 1.56 6.17
CA LYS A 58 11.48 0.73 6.77
C LYS A 58 12.86 1.29 6.48
N SER A 59 13.63 1.47 7.54
CA SER A 59 15.05 1.79 7.47
C SER A 59 15.87 0.53 7.74
N SER A 60 16.98 0.40 7.04
CA SER A 60 18.03 -0.56 7.39
C SER A 60 19.16 0.18 8.09
N ARG A 61 19.59 -0.34 9.24
CA ARG A 61 20.83 0.13 9.88
C ARG A 61 22.03 -0.44 9.12
N ARG A 62 23.11 0.33 9.07
CA ARG A 62 24.31 0.04 8.27
C ARG A 62 24.96 -1.29 8.64
N SER A 63 25.48 -1.96 7.61
CA SER A 63 26.43 -3.06 7.78
C SER A 63 27.72 -2.51 8.40
N LEU A 64 28.32 -3.23 9.36
CA LEU A 64 29.61 -2.83 9.98
C LEU A 64 30.78 -2.72 8.98
N LYS A 65 30.57 -3.11 7.72
CA LYS A 65 31.53 -2.96 6.63
C LYS A 65 31.38 -1.58 5.98
N VAL A 66 32.50 -0.98 5.56
CA VAL A 66 32.48 0.22 4.72
C VAL A 66 31.95 -0.18 3.34
N ILE A 67 30.82 0.40 2.94
CA ILE A 67 30.18 0.19 1.64
C ILE A 67 30.05 1.56 0.98
N SER A 68 30.31 1.63 -0.33
CA SER A 68 30.16 2.86 -1.12
C SER A 68 28.71 3.34 -1.21
N ILE A 69 28.49 4.66 -1.27
CA ILE A 69 27.14 5.26 -1.40
C ILE A 69 26.32 4.68 -2.56
N PRO A 70 26.85 4.50 -3.79
CA PRO A 70 26.07 3.92 -4.89
C PRO A 70 25.53 2.51 -4.60
N ARG A 71 26.24 1.73 -3.76
CA ARG A 71 25.80 0.40 -3.39
C ARG A 71 24.72 0.43 -2.30
N LEU A 72 24.76 1.45 -1.44
CA LEU A 72 23.71 1.69 -0.45
C LEU A 72 22.42 2.18 -1.12
N GLU A 73 22.52 3.04 -2.13
CA GLU A 73 21.39 3.43 -2.99
C GLU A 73 20.75 2.22 -3.66
N LEU A 74 21.55 1.33 -4.25
CA LEU A 74 21.05 0.08 -4.85
C LEU A 74 20.37 -0.82 -3.81
N GLN A 75 20.91 -0.90 -2.59
CA GLN A 75 20.27 -1.66 -1.50
C GLN A 75 18.95 -1.04 -1.05
N ALA A 76 18.85 0.29 -1.03
CA ALA A 76 17.63 1.02 -0.74
C ALA A 76 16.56 0.75 -1.81
N ALA A 77 16.94 0.86 -3.09
CA ALA A 77 16.08 0.51 -4.23
C ALA A 77 15.60 -0.94 -4.15
N LEU A 78 16.49 -1.88 -3.84
CA LEU A 78 16.14 -3.29 -3.68
C LEU A 78 15.23 -3.54 -2.47
N LEU A 79 15.41 -2.80 -1.37
CA LEU A 79 14.52 -2.87 -0.21
C LEU A 79 13.11 -2.39 -0.61
N GLY A 80 13.02 -1.27 -1.32
CA GLY A 80 11.78 -0.73 -1.86
C GLY A 80 11.08 -1.68 -2.84
N ALA A 81 11.81 -2.26 -3.79
CA ALA A 81 11.25 -3.22 -4.75
C ALA A 81 10.74 -4.51 -4.07
N ARG A 82 11.45 -5.00 -3.05
CA ARG A 82 10.99 -6.16 -2.25
C ARG A 82 9.71 -5.87 -1.46
N TRP A 83 9.49 -4.61 -1.11
CA TRP A 83 8.26 -4.16 -0.49
C TRP A 83 7.11 -4.12 -1.49
N LEU A 84 7.34 -3.56 -2.68
CA LEU A 84 6.36 -3.56 -3.77
C LEU A 84 5.87 -4.97 -4.11
N ARG A 85 6.75 -5.97 -4.10
CA ARG A 85 6.36 -7.36 -4.41
C ARG A 85 5.47 -8.02 -3.33
N ARG A 86 5.37 -7.42 -2.15
CA ARG A 86 4.69 -8.02 -0.98
C ARG A 86 3.25 -7.51 -0.81
N TYR A 87 2.87 -6.47 -1.53
CA TYR A 87 1.54 -5.86 -1.58
C TYR A 87 1.00 -5.97 -3.00
#